data_AF-A0A7Y5IRL8-F1
#
_entry.id   AF-A0A7Y5IRL8-F1
#
_cell.length_a   1.000
_cell.length_b   1.000
_cell.length_c   1.000
_cell.angle_alpha   90.00
_cell.angle_beta   90.00
_cell.angle_gamma   90.00
#
_symmetry.space_group_name_H-M   'P 1'
#
loop_
_entity.id
_entity.type
_entity.pdbx_description
1 polymer ?
#
loop_
_entity_poly.entity_id
_entity_poly.type
_entity_poly.pdbx_seq_one_letter_code
_entity_poly.pdbx_strand_id
1 'polypeptide(L)'
;MITAAAPLMVSLGKHWIIECYECNPHVINSPERLEEIFLEAAQKAGATIVGSHFHSFEPQGVSGVVVIAESHFSVHSWPEHRYAAVDVFTCGESIDVDRAMEVFRDRLETEEVILAGDLNRGVVSHNGLERASAVSINQVEAVLSWREKFEREEAWGILTSVDVQDCDPDLIRDADYIKRFAVDLCEHINMKRYGDTVVVHFGEDERVAGFSLVQLIETSLVSGHFANATNAVYIDIFSCKYYDPQAAADFTRRYFNGRSQTMKVALRK
;
A
#
# COMPACT_ATOMS: atom_id res chain seq x y z
N MET A 1 33.12 17.38 -7.65
CA MET A 1 32.60 17.53 -6.27
C MET A 1 31.66 16.38 -6.05
N ILE A 2 31.92 15.54 -5.05
CA ILE A 2 31.08 14.39 -4.72
C ILE A 2 29.84 14.96 -4.05
N THR A 3 28.68 14.88 -4.71
CA THR A 3 27.39 15.22 -4.11
C THR A 3 27.10 14.22 -3.01
N ALA A 4 26.89 14.71 -1.78
CA ALA A 4 26.49 13.88 -0.66
C ALA A 4 25.12 13.27 -0.99
N ALA A 5 25.03 11.95 -1.00
CA ALA A 5 23.77 11.22 -1.18
C ALA A 5 22.74 11.72 -0.15
N ALA A 6 21.50 11.95 -0.60
CA ALA A 6 20.39 12.23 0.29
C ALA A 6 20.34 11.13 1.38
N PRO A 7 20.12 11.48 2.66
CA PRO A 7 20.14 10.50 3.73
C PRO A 7 19.06 9.46 3.49
N LEU A 8 19.45 8.19 3.37
CA LEU A 8 18.54 7.06 3.27
C LEU A 8 17.54 7.14 4.44
N MET A 9 16.25 7.29 4.12
CA MET A 9 15.20 7.17 5.11
C MET A 9 14.80 5.71 5.22
N VAL A 10 15.05 5.16 6.40
CA VAL A 10 14.76 3.76 6.71
C VAL A 10 13.59 3.77 7.69
N SER A 11 12.51 3.03 7.39
CA SER A 11 11.51 2.72 8.40
C SER A 11 12.03 1.59 9.27
N LEU A 12 11.92 1.74 10.58
CA LEU A 12 12.31 0.70 11.52
C LEU A 12 11.33 -0.49 11.49
N GLY A 13 10.09 -0.26 11.05
CA GLY A 13 9.12 -1.33 10.86
C GLY A 13 7.89 -0.94 10.06
N LYS A 14 7.02 -1.91 9.85
CA LYS A 14 5.78 -1.82 9.05
C LYS A 14 4.61 -2.38 9.83
N HIS A 15 3.51 -1.63 9.89
CA HIS A 15 2.34 -1.93 10.71
C HIS A 15 1.08 -1.94 9.85
N TRP A 16 0.45 -3.11 9.77
CA TRP A 16 -0.78 -3.34 9.05
C TRP A 16 -1.97 -3.39 10.02
N ILE A 17 -3.02 -2.64 9.69
CA ILE A 17 -4.31 -2.63 10.38
C ILE A 17 -5.29 -3.42 9.54
N ILE A 18 -5.83 -4.49 10.09
CA ILE A 18 -6.61 -5.50 9.38
C ILE A 18 -7.98 -5.64 10.05
N GLU A 19 -9.04 -5.60 9.25
CA GLU A 19 -10.42 -5.76 9.68
C GLU A 19 -10.94 -7.09 9.14
N CYS A 20 -11.36 -7.99 10.01
CA CYS A 20 -11.94 -9.27 9.62
C CYS A 20 -13.45 -9.25 9.92
N TYR A 21 -14.28 -9.30 8.87
CA TYR A 21 -15.74 -9.32 8.97
C TYR A 21 -16.29 -10.72 8.76
N GLU A 22 -17.56 -10.97 9.09
CA GLU A 22 -18.24 -12.26 8.88
C GLU A 22 -17.47 -13.50 9.40
N CYS A 23 -16.64 -13.33 10.42
CA CYS A 23 -15.88 -14.41 11.05
C CYS A 23 -16.83 -15.46 11.66
N ASN A 24 -16.35 -16.69 11.83
CA ASN A 24 -17.08 -17.68 12.62
C ASN A 24 -17.10 -17.24 14.11
N PRO A 25 -18.28 -16.93 14.68
CA PRO A 25 -18.39 -16.41 16.04
C PRO A 25 -17.90 -17.40 17.11
N HIS A 26 -17.94 -18.71 16.84
CA HIS A 26 -17.42 -19.73 17.75
C HIS A 26 -15.89 -19.81 17.75
N VAL A 27 -15.24 -19.43 16.63
CA VAL A 27 -13.79 -19.32 16.56
C VAL A 27 -13.32 -18.09 17.31
N ILE A 28 -13.89 -16.92 16.98
CA ILE A 28 -13.44 -15.65 17.54
C ILE A 28 -13.86 -15.43 19.01
N ASN A 29 -14.69 -16.32 19.58
CA ASN A 29 -15.02 -16.33 21.01
C ASN A 29 -14.21 -17.35 21.84
N SER A 30 -13.17 -17.98 21.27
CA SER A 30 -12.29 -18.90 22.00
C SER A 30 -10.86 -18.34 22.05
N PRO A 31 -10.30 -18.10 23.25
CA PRO A 31 -8.95 -17.60 23.39
C PRO A 31 -7.91 -18.63 22.93
N GLU A 32 -8.16 -19.92 23.14
CA GLU A 32 -7.27 -21.00 22.71
C GLU A 32 -7.19 -21.08 21.18
N ARG A 33 -8.35 -20.99 20.50
CA ARG A 33 -8.38 -20.98 19.03
C ARG A 33 -7.69 -19.76 18.47
N LEU A 34 -7.96 -18.57 19.01
CA LEU A 34 -7.32 -17.36 18.55
C LEU A 34 -5.81 -17.39 18.80
N GLU A 35 -5.35 -17.94 19.93
CA GLU A 35 -3.94 -18.14 20.20
C GLU A 35 -3.28 -19.03 19.14
N GLU A 36 -3.86 -20.20 18.85
CA GLU A 36 -3.35 -21.09 17.80
C GLU A 36 -3.26 -20.41 16.42
N ILE A 37 -4.30 -19.65 16.05
CA ILE A 37 -4.39 -18.96 14.76
C ILE A 37 -3.30 -17.89 14.65
N PHE A 38 -3.11 -17.10 15.69
CA PHE A 38 -2.15 -16.00 15.68
C PHE A 38 -0.71 -16.49 15.76
N LEU A 39 -0.46 -17.59 16.48
CA LEU A 39 0.84 -18.26 16.46
C LEU A 39 1.15 -18.82 15.07
N GLU A 40 0.18 -19.45 14.40
CA GLU A 40 0.36 -19.92 13.02
C GLU A 40 0.62 -18.76 12.05
N ALA A 41 -0.16 -17.68 12.14
CA ALA A 41 -0.01 -16.50 11.30
C ALA A 41 1.38 -15.87 11.45
N ALA A 42 1.85 -15.70 12.69
CA ALA A 42 3.19 -15.18 12.97
C ALA A 42 4.29 -16.10 12.41
N GLN A 43 4.17 -17.42 12.57
CA GLN A 43 5.15 -18.38 12.03
C GLN A 43 5.19 -18.36 10.50
N LYS A 44 4.03 -18.40 9.84
CA LYS A 44 3.93 -18.38 8.37
C LYS A 44 4.41 -17.07 7.76
N ALA A 45 4.24 -15.96 8.48
CA ALA A 45 4.79 -14.67 8.08
C ALA A 45 6.32 -14.57 8.26
N GLY A 46 6.97 -15.58 8.86
CA GLY A 46 8.41 -15.61 9.12
C GLY A 46 8.84 -14.89 10.40
N ALA A 47 7.90 -14.58 11.30
CA ALA A 47 8.21 -13.90 12.55
C ALA A 47 8.80 -14.84 13.61
N THR A 48 9.73 -14.32 14.41
CA THR A 48 10.25 -15.03 15.58
C THR A 48 9.38 -14.72 16.80
N ILE A 49 8.66 -15.70 17.31
CA ILE A 49 7.75 -15.56 18.45
C ILE A 49 8.52 -15.52 19.77
N VAL A 50 8.17 -14.57 20.63
CA VAL A 50 8.69 -14.41 22.00
C VAL A 50 7.69 -14.96 23.02
N GLY A 51 6.39 -14.74 22.80
CA GLY A 51 5.33 -15.25 23.67
C GLY A 51 3.95 -14.79 23.24
N SER A 52 2.92 -15.29 23.91
CA SER A 52 1.52 -15.00 23.61
C SER A 52 0.69 -14.82 24.87
N HIS A 53 -0.39 -14.06 24.79
CA HIS A 53 -1.38 -13.93 25.85
C HIS A 53 -2.76 -13.62 25.26
N PHE A 54 -3.77 -14.40 25.67
CA PHE A 54 -5.16 -14.28 25.21
C PHE A 54 -6.11 -14.28 26.41
N HIS A 55 -7.11 -13.42 26.38
CA HIS A 55 -8.04 -13.19 27.48
C HIS A 55 -9.48 -13.09 26.98
N SER A 56 -10.37 -13.90 27.55
CA SER A 56 -11.82 -13.84 27.30
C SER A 56 -12.50 -12.81 28.20
N PHE A 57 -13.46 -12.09 27.63
CA PHE A 57 -14.33 -11.16 28.36
C PHE A 57 -15.71 -11.74 28.58
N GLU A 58 -16.40 -11.18 29.58
CA GLU A 58 -17.81 -11.45 29.87
C GLU A 58 -18.68 -10.34 29.27
N PRO A 59 -19.79 -10.67 28.57
CA PRO A 59 -20.32 -12.02 28.35
C PRO A 59 -19.63 -12.80 27.21
N GLN A 60 -18.84 -12.14 26.36
CA GLN A 60 -18.12 -12.76 25.23
C GLN A 60 -17.03 -11.83 24.69
N GLY A 61 -16.25 -12.32 23.74
CA GLY A 61 -15.16 -11.61 23.08
C GLY A 61 -13.80 -11.96 23.66
N VAL A 62 -12.76 -11.77 22.86
CA VAL A 62 -11.38 -12.11 23.21
C VAL A 62 -10.47 -10.96 22.82
N SER A 63 -9.50 -10.65 23.67
CA SER A 63 -8.32 -9.86 23.29
C SER A 63 -7.07 -10.71 23.37
N GLY A 64 -6.20 -10.59 22.39
CA GLY A 64 -5.01 -11.41 22.26
C GLY A 64 -3.82 -10.66 21.71
N VAL A 65 -2.63 -11.08 22.11
CA VAL A 65 -1.37 -10.58 21.56
C VAL A 65 -0.35 -11.72 21.45
N VAL A 66 0.35 -11.76 20.32
CA VAL A 66 1.58 -12.53 20.13
C VAL A 66 2.72 -11.52 20.02
N VAL A 67 3.60 -11.53 21.00
CA VAL A 67 4.82 -10.73 21.00
C VAL A 67 5.85 -11.46 20.14
N ILE A 68 6.43 -10.73 19.19
CA ILE A 68 7.52 -11.22 18.33
C ILE A 68 8.80 -10.43 18.64
N ALA A 69 9.94 -10.90 18.12
CA ALA A 69 11.27 -10.42 18.50
C ALA A 69 11.42 -8.88 18.55
N GLU A 70 10.69 -8.15 17.69
CA GLU A 70 10.83 -6.69 17.59
C GLU A 70 9.48 -5.93 17.51
N SER A 71 8.33 -6.57 17.79
CA SER A 71 6.99 -5.98 17.64
C SER A 71 5.85 -6.93 18.09
N HIS A 72 4.70 -7.00 17.41
CA HIS A 72 3.56 -7.83 17.81
C HIS A 72 2.54 -8.13 16.70
N PHE A 73 1.74 -9.17 16.94
CA PHE A 73 0.44 -9.39 16.30
C PHE A 73 -0.63 -9.28 17.39
N SER A 74 -1.72 -8.55 17.19
CA SER A 74 -2.82 -8.47 18.17
C SER A 74 -4.20 -8.61 17.56
N VAL A 75 -5.16 -8.99 18.39
CA VAL A 75 -6.56 -9.14 18.01
C VAL A 75 -7.51 -8.70 19.11
N HIS A 76 -8.61 -8.09 18.71
CA HIS A 76 -9.79 -7.84 19.53
C HIS A 76 -11.03 -8.32 18.78
N SER A 77 -11.84 -9.19 19.39
CA SER A 77 -13.01 -9.79 18.74
C SER A 77 -14.34 -9.37 19.37
N TRP A 78 -15.35 -9.26 18.51
CA TRP A 78 -16.76 -9.04 18.84
C TRP A 78 -17.61 -10.14 18.17
N PRO A 79 -17.79 -11.30 18.84
CA PRO A 79 -18.55 -12.42 18.30
C PRO A 79 -19.99 -12.08 17.87
N GLU A 80 -20.66 -11.16 18.57
CA GLU A 80 -22.00 -10.64 18.25
C GLU A 80 -22.06 -9.93 16.90
N HIS A 81 -20.93 -9.41 16.45
CA HIS A 81 -20.78 -8.69 15.19
C HIS A 81 -20.00 -9.50 14.16
N ARG A 82 -19.65 -10.76 14.49
CA ARG A 82 -18.80 -11.63 13.65
C ARG A 82 -17.53 -10.91 13.19
N TYR A 83 -16.94 -10.11 14.08
CA TYR A 83 -15.89 -9.17 13.71
C TYR A 83 -14.65 -9.34 14.58
N ALA A 84 -13.47 -9.19 13.98
CA ALA A 84 -12.20 -9.11 14.67
C ALA A 84 -11.32 -7.99 14.09
N ALA A 85 -10.86 -7.09 14.95
CA ALA A 85 -9.85 -6.09 14.66
C ALA A 85 -8.46 -6.72 14.88
N VAL A 86 -7.59 -6.65 13.89
CA VAL A 86 -6.28 -7.30 13.89
C VAL A 86 -5.18 -6.30 13.57
N ASP A 87 -4.10 -6.32 14.34
CA ASP A 87 -2.89 -5.56 14.07
C ASP A 87 -1.73 -6.51 13.79
N VAL A 88 -0.96 -6.24 12.73
CA VAL A 88 0.30 -6.93 12.45
C VAL A 88 1.40 -5.90 12.36
N PHE A 89 2.19 -5.75 13.41
CA PHE A 89 3.35 -4.87 13.42
C PHE A 89 4.62 -5.70 13.34
N THR A 90 5.50 -5.42 12.39
CA THR A 90 6.80 -6.08 12.25
C THR A 90 7.95 -5.12 12.06
N CYS A 91 9.16 -5.54 12.44
CA CYS A 91 10.43 -4.87 12.13
C CYS A 91 11.24 -5.78 11.18
N GLY A 92 11.88 -5.19 10.16
CA GLY A 92 12.65 -5.90 9.14
C GLY A 92 11.94 -6.10 7.80
N GLU A 93 12.72 -6.24 6.72
CA GLU A 93 12.22 -6.33 5.33
C GLU A 93 11.73 -7.74 4.92
N SER A 94 11.79 -8.74 5.81
CA SER A 94 11.63 -10.15 5.47
C SER A 94 10.32 -10.81 5.96
N ILE A 95 9.31 -10.04 6.33
CA ILE A 95 8.01 -10.57 6.78
C ILE A 95 7.02 -10.62 5.60
N ASP A 96 6.37 -11.76 5.42
CA ASP A 96 5.33 -11.96 4.41
C ASP A 96 3.94 -11.85 5.04
N VAL A 97 3.36 -10.64 5.00
CA VAL A 97 2.02 -10.38 5.58
C VAL A 97 0.91 -11.11 4.83
N ASP A 98 1.08 -11.41 3.54
CA ASP A 98 0.07 -12.09 2.74
C ASP A 98 -0.18 -13.51 3.28
N ARG A 99 0.87 -14.16 3.80
CA ARG A 99 0.76 -15.46 4.48
C ARG A 99 -0.02 -15.38 5.79
N ALA A 100 0.14 -14.31 6.57
CA ALA A 100 -0.69 -14.09 7.76
C ALA A 100 -2.16 -13.87 7.37
N MET A 101 -2.42 -13.09 6.32
CA MET A 101 -3.76 -12.82 5.81
C MET A 101 -4.46 -14.08 5.30
N GLU A 102 -3.73 -14.99 4.65
CA GLU A 102 -4.22 -16.33 4.27
C GLU A 102 -4.68 -17.13 5.50
N VAL A 103 -3.87 -17.16 6.57
CA VAL A 103 -4.24 -17.83 7.82
C VAL A 103 -5.49 -17.22 8.44
N PHE A 104 -5.60 -15.88 8.46
CA PHE A 104 -6.78 -15.22 8.99
C PHE A 104 -8.05 -15.57 8.21
N ARG A 105 -8.00 -15.54 6.86
CA ARG A 105 -9.12 -15.95 6.01
C ARG A 105 -9.56 -17.39 6.30
N ASP A 106 -8.61 -18.32 6.26
CA ASP A 106 -8.90 -19.74 6.37
C ASP A 106 -9.37 -20.12 7.78
N ARG A 107 -8.67 -19.63 8.81
CA ARG A 107 -8.85 -20.11 10.19
C ARG A 107 -9.86 -19.31 10.99
N LEU A 108 -10.07 -18.03 10.69
CA LEU A 108 -11.22 -17.29 11.25
C LEU A 108 -12.52 -17.62 10.52
N GLU A 109 -12.43 -18.41 9.44
CA GLU A 109 -13.53 -18.84 8.58
C GLU A 109 -14.33 -17.62 8.07
N THR A 110 -13.60 -16.70 7.46
CA THR A 110 -14.13 -15.45 6.90
C THR A 110 -13.78 -15.32 5.42
N GLU A 111 -14.75 -14.81 4.65
CA GLU A 111 -14.53 -14.44 3.24
C GLU A 111 -14.10 -12.97 3.08
N GLU A 112 -14.12 -12.18 4.17
CA GLU A 112 -13.91 -10.74 4.15
C GLU A 112 -12.84 -10.30 5.16
N VAL A 113 -11.60 -10.25 4.68
CA VAL A 113 -10.46 -9.68 5.39
C VAL A 113 -9.99 -8.44 4.64
N ILE A 114 -9.96 -7.30 5.32
CA ILE A 114 -9.70 -5.99 4.77
C ILE A 114 -8.43 -5.42 5.37
N LEU A 115 -7.49 -4.96 4.55
CA LEU A 115 -6.35 -4.19 5.04
C LEU A 115 -6.74 -2.71 5.15
N ALA A 116 -7.19 -2.27 6.33
CA ALA A 116 -7.62 -0.89 6.57
C ALA A 116 -6.47 0.13 6.64
N GLY A 117 -5.23 -0.30 6.90
CA GLY A 117 -4.09 0.60 6.97
C GLY A 117 -2.76 -0.10 6.77
N ASP A 118 -1.83 0.60 6.12
CA ASP A 118 -0.43 0.21 5.99
C ASP A 118 0.44 1.39 6.41
N LEU A 119 1.17 1.23 7.52
CA LEU A 119 1.87 2.30 8.22
C LEU A 119 3.36 1.99 8.35
N ASN A 120 4.21 2.88 7.82
CA ASN A 120 5.62 2.89 8.15
C ASN A 120 5.83 3.40 9.58
N ARG A 121 6.56 2.63 10.40
CA ARG A 121 6.84 2.95 11.80
C ARG A 121 8.31 3.30 11.97
N GLY A 122 8.58 4.36 12.73
CA GLY A 122 9.95 4.78 13.06
C GLY A 122 10.75 5.20 11.84
N VAL A 123 10.27 6.17 11.06
CA VAL A 123 11.04 6.73 9.93
C VAL A 123 12.24 7.49 10.51
N VAL A 124 13.45 7.02 10.23
CA VAL A 124 14.70 7.64 10.69
C VAL A 124 15.53 8.10 9.49
N SER A 125 16.12 9.30 9.61
CA SER A 125 17.15 9.81 8.68
C SER A 125 18.50 9.85 9.41
N HIS A 126 19.61 9.72 8.66
CA HIS A 126 20.96 9.61 9.23
C HIS A 126 21.45 10.80 10.09
N ASN A 127 20.65 11.87 10.26
CA ASN A 127 21.04 13.07 11.02
C ASN A 127 20.13 13.42 12.21
N GLY A 128 19.36 12.46 12.74
CA GLY A 128 18.53 12.67 13.92
C GLY A 128 17.04 12.71 13.60
N LEU A 129 16.25 12.23 14.55
CA LEU A 129 14.80 11.99 14.48
C LEU A 129 14.00 13.12 13.82
N GLU A 130 13.61 12.96 12.55
CA GLU A 130 12.48 13.69 11.98
C GLU A 130 11.17 13.04 12.48
N ARG A 131 10.41 13.79 13.29
CA ARG A 131 9.07 13.40 13.74
C ARG A 131 8.03 13.95 12.77
N ALA A 132 7.69 13.18 11.74
CA ALA A 132 6.45 13.33 11.01
C ALA A 132 6.12 12.02 10.28
N SER A 133 5.34 11.17 10.93
CA SER A 133 4.65 10.07 10.25
C SER A 133 3.40 10.64 9.58
N ALA A 134 3.42 10.78 8.26
CA ALA A 134 2.21 10.97 7.49
C ALA A 134 1.37 9.68 7.64
N VAL A 135 0.26 9.77 8.37
CA VAL A 135 -0.74 8.72 8.41
C VAL A 135 -1.41 8.72 7.03
N SER A 136 -1.14 7.70 6.22
CA SER A 136 -1.98 7.42 5.06
C SER A 136 -3.23 6.71 5.57
N ILE A 137 -4.32 7.46 5.77
CA ILE A 137 -5.65 6.88 5.96
C ILE A 137 -6.23 6.71 4.57
N ASN A 138 -6.11 5.51 4.00
CA ASN A 138 -6.91 5.12 2.85
C ASN A 138 -8.03 4.22 3.35
N GLN A 139 -9.29 4.60 3.11
CA GLN A 139 -10.41 3.66 3.09
C GLN A 139 -10.10 2.61 2.03
N VAL A 140 -9.66 1.44 2.46
CA VAL A 140 -9.53 0.27 1.59
C VAL A 140 -10.77 -0.58 1.84
N GLU A 141 -11.73 -0.55 0.94
CA GLU A 141 -12.72 -1.64 0.85
C GLU A 141 -12.00 -2.90 0.35
N ALA A 142 -12.26 -4.03 1.00
CA ALA A 142 -11.72 -5.37 0.77
C ALA A 142 -11.31 -5.66 -0.69
N VAL A 143 -10.06 -6.08 -0.90
CA VAL A 143 -9.63 -6.62 -2.20
C VAL A 143 -8.65 -7.78 -2.03
N LEU A 144 -9.18 -9.01 -2.04
CA LEU A 144 -8.63 -10.13 -2.82
C LEU A 144 -8.05 -9.56 -4.10
N SER A 145 -6.73 -9.66 -4.32
CA SER A 145 -5.92 -9.07 -5.40
C SER A 145 -6.67 -8.18 -6.41
N TRP A 146 -6.16 -6.99 -6.75
CA TRP A 146 -6.84 -6.08 -7.70
C TRP A 146 -7.33 -6.77 -9.00
N ARG A 147 -6.67 -7.86 -9.40
CA ARG A 147 -7.09 -8.77 -10.47
C ARG A 147 -8.44 -9.43 -10.20
N GLU A 148 -8.59 -10.12 -9.07
CA GLU A 148 -9.83 -10.79 -8.68
C GLU A 148 -11.00 -9.80 -8.56
N LYS A 149 -10.78 -8.59 -8.03
CA LYS A 149 -11.82 -7.55 -8.01
C LYS A 149 -12.24 -7.12 -9.40
N PHE A 150 -11.27 -6.85 -10.27
CA PHE A 150 -11.50 -6.43 -11.64
C PHE A 150 -12.31 -7.48 -12.41
N GLU A 151 -11.94 -8.76 -12.26
CA GLU A 151 -12.60 -9.89 -12.90
C GLU A 151 -14.00 -10.15 -12.32
N ARG A 152 -14.15 -10.17 -10.99
CA ARG A 152 -15.43 -10.41 -10.30
C ARG A 152 -16.47 -9.33 -10.57
N GLU A 153 -16.03 -8.08 -10.65
CA GLU A 153 -16.92 -6.94 -10.90
C GLU A 153 -17.23 -6.74 -12.38
N GLU A 154 -16.71 -7.60 -13.27
CA GLU A 154 -16.82 -7.49 -14.74
C GLU A 154 -16.49 -6.06 -15.22
N ALA A 155 -15.47 -5.45 -14.62
CA ALA A 155 -15.16 -4.04 -14.84
C ALA A 155 -14.72 -3.80 -16.30
N TRP A 156 -15.30 -2.78 -16.92
CA TRP A 156 -14.89 -2.30 -18.26
C TRP A 156 -13.48 -1.70 -18.25
N GLY A 157 -13.08 -1.11 -17.13
CA GLY A 157 -11.73 -0.54 -16.98
C GLY A 157 -11.34 -0.25 -15.54
N ILE A 158 -10.09 0.14 -15.35
CA ILE A 158 -9.48 0.44 -14.06
C ILE A 158 -8.71 1.76 -14.15
N LEU A 159 -9.01 2.66 -13.22
CA LEU A 159 -8.30 3.93 -13.02
C LEU A 159 -7.46 3.83 -11.76
N THR A 160 -6.16 4.09 -11.87
CA THR A 160 -5.26 4.24 -10.73
C THR A 160 -4.73 5.67 -10.71
N SER A 161 -4.93 6.36 -9.59
CA SER A 161 -4.33 7.67 -9.29
C SER A 161 -3.21 7.46 -8.28
N VAL A 162 -2.01 7.92 -8.60
CA VAL A 162 -0.79 7.79 -7.79
C VAL A 162 -0.26 9.18 -7.48
N ASP A 163 -0.18 9.51 -6.21
CA ASP A 163 0.38 10.76 -5.72
C ASP A 163 1.70 10.46 -5.02
N VAL A 164 2.82 10.87 -5.62
CA VAL A 164 4.16 10.71 -5.07
C VAL A 164 4.66 12.05 -4.53
N GLN A 165 5.12 12.05 -3.28
CA GLN A 165 5.59 13.26 -2.58
C GLN A 165 7.11 13.21 -2.37
N ASP A 166 7.71 14.40 -2.25
CA ASP A 166 9.14 14.62 -2.04
C ASP A 166 10.01 13.88 -3.09
N CYS A 167 9.72 14.10 -4.37
CA CYS A 167 10.48 13.55 -5.48
C CYS A 167 11.79 14.31 -5.70
N ASP A 168 12.72 13.68 -6.43
CA ASP A 168 13.94 14.33 -6.89
C ASP A 168 13.60 15.51 -7.82
N PRO A 169 13.98 16.74 -7.44
CA PRO A 169 13.58 17.93 -8.17
C PRO A 169 14.14 17.98 -9.60
N ASP A 170 15.31 17.40 -9.84
CA ASP A 170 15.96 17.41 -11.16
C ASP A 170 15.23 16.46 -12.11
N LEU A 171 14.76 15.31 -11.60
CA LEU A 171 14.04 14.32 -12.41
C LEU A 171 12.65 14.80 -12.83
N ILE A 172 11.89 15.43 -11.93
CA ILE A 172 10.53 15.89 -12.23
C ILE A 172 10.49 17.20 -13.04
N ARG A 173 11.66 17.83 -13.27
CA ARG A 173 11.82 19.03 -14.10
C ARG A 173 12.54 18.74 -15.43
N ASP A 174 12.85 17.49 -15.72
CA ASP A 174 13.44 17.06 -16.99
C ASP A 174 12.34 16.49 -17.91
N ALA A 175 11.98 17.26 -18.92
CA ALA A 175 10.95 16.89 -19.89
C ALA A 175 11.27 15.57 -20.62
N ASP A 176 12.53 15.28 -20.92
CA ASP A 176 12.93 14.07 -21.63
C ASP A 176 13.02 12.87 -20.69
N TYR A 177 13.34 13.09 -19.41
CA TYR A 177 13.18 12.06 -18.37
C TYR A 177 11.71 11.70 -18.15
N ILE A 178 10.81 12.68 -18.11
CA ILE A 178 9.36 12.45 -17.99
C ILE A 178 8.80 11.72 -19.22
N LYS A 179 9.26 12.05 -20.44
CA LYS A 179 8.88 11.27 -21.63
C LYS A 179 9.33 9.81 -21.52
N ARG A 180 10.56 9.57 -21.08
CA ARG A 180 11.07 8.20 -20.85
C ARG A 180 10.26 7.46 -19.79
N PHE A 181 9.91 8.13 -18.69
CA PHE A 181 9.03 7.55 -17.67
C PHE A 181 7.74 6.99 -18.27
N ALA A 182 7.08 7.71 -19.17
CA ALA A 182 5.84 7.24 -19.79
C ALA A 182 6.06 5.97 -20.63
N VAL A 183 7.21 5.85 -21.29
CA VAL A 183 7.61 4.65 -22.04
C VAL A 183 7.83 3.48 -21.08
N ASP A 184 8.68 3.68 -20.09
CA ASP A 184 9.12 2.62 -19.17
C ASP A 184 7.98 2.15 -18.27
N LEU A 185 7.10 3.07 -17.82
CA LEU A 185 5.89 2.72 -17.08
C LEU A 185 5.00 1.82 -17.94
N CYS A 186 4.70 2.20 -19.19
CA CYS A 186 3.86 1.39 -20.07
C CYS A 186 4.44 0.00 -20.31
N GLU A 187 5.77 -0.11 -20.49
CA GLU A 187 6.44 -1.41 -20.60
C GLU A 187 6.32 -2.23 -19.31
N HIS A 188 6.52 -1.59 -18.16
CA HIS A 188 6.42 -2.23 -16.84
C HIS A 188 5.02 -2.81 -16.56
N ILE A 189 3.96 -2.06 -16.92
CA ILE A 189 2.57 -2.50 -16.72
C ILE A 189 1.99 -3.25 -17.93
N ASN A 190 2.84 -3.63 -18.90
CA ASN A 190 2.48 -4.36 -20.12
C ASN A 190 1.33 -3.69 -20.90
N MET A 191 1.42 -2.38 -21.10
CA MET A 191 0.53 -1.56 -21.90
C MET A 191 1.18 -1.15 -23.22
N LYS A 192 0.38 -1.19 -24.29
CA LYS A 192 0.83 -0.78 -25.62
C LYS A 192 0.52 0.68 -25.84
N ARG A 193 1.57 1.48 -26.04
CA ARG A 193 1.50 2.91 -26.33
C ARG A 193 0.92 3.16 -27.72
N TYR A 194 0.20 4.26 -27.86
CA TYR A 194 -0.31 4.79 -29.11
C TYR A 194 0.20 6.22 -29.31
N GLY A 195 0.89 6.47 -30.41
CA GLY A 195 1.46 7.79 -30.70
C GLY A 195 2.56 8.23 -29.72
N ASP A 196 3.04 9.45 -29.95
CA ASP A 196 4.13 10.04 -29.17
C ASP A 196 3.64 10.58 -27.83
N THR A 197 4.53 10.54 -26.84
CA THR A 197 4.30 11.15 -25.53
C THR A 197 4.30 12.67 -25.61
N VAL A 198 3.25 13.31 -25.10
CA VAL A 198 3.16 14.76 -24.99
C VAL A 198 3.59 15.18 -23.59
N VAL A 199 4.64 16.00 -23.51
CA VAL A 199 5.10 16.62 -22.25
C VAL A 199 5.21 18.12 -22.47
N VAL A 200 4.51 18.90 -21.66
CA VAL A 200 4.43 20.36 -21.78
C VAL A 200 4.65 21.00 -20.42
N HIS A 201 5.51 22.02 -20.36
CA HIS A 201 5.69 22.83 -19.16
C HIS A 201 4.63 23.94 -19.11
N PHE A 202 3.90 24.03 -18.00
CA PHE A 202 2.87 25.02 -17.74
C PHE A 202 3.23 25.86 -16.50
N GLY A 203 2.54 27.00 -16.34
CA GLY A 203 2.62 27.88 -15.16
C GLY A 203 3.64 29.01 -15.31
N GLU A 204 3.15 30.23 -15.56
CA GLU A 204 3.95 31.46 -15.51
C GLU A 204 4.27 31.89 -14.07
N ASP A 205 3.41 31.51 -13.10
CA ASP A 205 3.62 31.68 -11.65
C ASP A 205 4.32 30.43 -11.09
N GLU A 206 5.44 30.64 -10.38
CA GLU A 206 6.26 29.57 -9.78
C GLU A 206 5.45 28.61 -8.89
N ARG A 207 4.34 29.06 -8.29
CA ARG A 207 3.49 28.22 -7.42
C ARG A 207 2.74 27.14 -8.17
N VAL A 208 2.48 27.33 -9.47
CA VAL A 208 1.75 26.39 -10.34
C VAL A 208 2.62 25.90 -11.50
N ALA A 209 3.91 26.24 -11.50
CA ALA A 209 4.86 25.82 -12.51
C ALA A 209 5.11 24.31 -12.42
N GLY A 210 5.18 23.66 -13.58
CA GLY A 210 5.38 22.22 -13.64
C GLY A 210 5.18 21.64 -15.04
N PHE A 211 5.46 20.35 -15.17
CA PHE A 211 5.18 19.61 -16.39
C PHE A 211 3.82 18.90 -16.32
N SER A 212 3.17 18.78 -17.45
CA SER A 212 2.05 17.88 -17.66
C SER A 212 2.42 16.86 -18.74
N LEU A 213 2.03 15.61 -18.51
CA LEU A 213 2.29 14.45 -19.35
C LEU A 213 0.96 13.87 -19.85
N VAL A 214 0.91 13.49 -21.12
CA VAL A 214 -0.12 12.62 -21.69
C VAL A 214 0.53 11.60 -22.61
N GLN A 215 0.25 10.32 -22.38
CA GLN A 215 0.59 9.21 -23.27
C GLN A 215 -0.69 8.42 -23.57
N LEU A 216 -1.12 8.39 -24.83
CA LEU A 216 -2.21 7.49 -25.22
C LEU A 216 -1.72 6.04 -25.21
N ILE A 217 -2.59 5.13 -24.81
CA ILE A 217 -2.41 3.68 -24.94
C ILE A 217 -3.55 3.13 -25.81
N GLU A 218 -3.43 1.92 -26.35
CA GLU A 218 -4.36 1.40 -27.39
C GLU A 218 -5.85 1.59 -27.11
N THR A 219 -6.26 1.59 -25.84
CA THR A 219 -7.67 1.74 -25.45
C THR A 219 -7.93 2.87 -24.44
N SER A 220 -6.93 3.70 -24.11
CA SER A 220 -7.06 4.72 -23.05
C SER A 220 -5.83 5.68 -22.99
N LEU A 221 -5.44 6.17 -21.81
CA LEU A 221 -4.28 7.04 -21.59
C LEU A 221 -3.64 6.89 -20.21
N VAL A 222 -2.37 7.28 -20.15
CA VAL A 222 -1.64 7.67 -18.94
C VAL A 222 -1.49 9.20 -18.97
N SER A 223 -1.81 9.86 -17.87
CA SER A 223 -1.58 11.30 -17.69
C SER A 223 -0.82 11.57 -16.41
N GLY A 224 -0.16 12.72 -16.32
CA GLY A 224 0.44 13.13 -15.07
C GLY A 224 0.80 14.60 -14.98
N HIS A 225 1.05 15.04 -13.74
CA HIS A 225 1.44 16.40 -13.40
C HIS A 225 2.63 16.37 -12.44
N PHE A 226 3.62 17.23 -12.72
CA PHE A 226 4.90 17.29 -12.02
C PHE A 226 5.04 18.69 -11.44
N ALA A 227 4.73 18.85 -10.15
CA ALA A 227 4.63 20.15 -9.50
C ALA A 227 5.98 20.62 -8.94
N ASN A 228 6.49 21.73 -9.47
CA ASN A 228 7.78 22.28 -9.05
C ASN A 228 7.74 22.77 -7.60
N ALA A 229 6.64 23.40 -7.17
CA ALA A 229 6.58 24.02 -5.84
C ALA A 229 6.66 23.01 -4.68
N THR A 230 6.10 21.81 -4.87
CA THR A 230 5.97 20.79 -3.82
C THR A 230 6.84 19.56 -4.04
N ASN A 231 7.56 19.48 -5.17
CA ASN A 231 8.25 18.29 -5.63
C ASN A 231 7.33 17.04 -5.66
N ALA A 232 6.09 17.23 -6.10
CA ALA A 232 5.10 16.17 -6.15
C ALA A 232 4.85 15.71 -7.59
N VAL A 233 4.57 14.43 -7.75
CA VAL A 233 4.18 13.80 -9.02
C VAL A 233 2.81 13.17 -8.85
N TYR A 234 1.88 13.51 -9.73
CA TYR A 234 0.52 12.98 -9.76
C TYR A 234 0.35 12.23 -11.07
N ILE A 235 0.13 10.92 -11.02
CA ILE A 235 -0.05 10.09 -12.22
C ILE A 235 -1.44 9.46 -12.20
N ASP A 236 -2.15 9.56 -13.31
CA ASP A 236 -3.40 8.83 -13.56
C ASP A 236 -3.20 7.84 -14.69
N ILE A 237 -3.56 6.58 -14.44
CA ILE A 237 -3.49 5.49 -15.41
C ILE A 237 -4.90 4.95 -15.58
N PHE A 238 -5.52 5.19 -16.72
CA PHE A 238 -6.78 4.56 -17.05
C PHE A 238 -6.56 3.46 -18.09
N SER A 239 -7.11 2.26 -17.91
CA SER A 239 -6.98 1.17 -18.88
C SER A 239 -8.21 0.27 -18.90
N CYS A 240 -8.59 -0.23 -20.08
CA CYS A 240 -9.58 -1.30 -20.22
C CYS A 240 -8.99 -2.70 -19.99
N LYS A 241 -7.65 -2.84 -20.11
CA LYS A 241 -6.92 -4.07 -19.78
C LYS A 241 -6.45 -4.00 -18.34
N TYR A 242 -6.60 -5.10 -17.59
CA TYR A 242 -6.05 -5.19 -16.25
C TYR A 242 -4.52 -5.00 -16.23
N TYR A 243 -4.05 -4.20 -15.28
CA TYR A 243 -2.67 -4.11 -14.82
C TYR A 243 -2.67 -4.05 -13.30
N ASP A 244 -1.54 -4.37 -12.67
CA ASP A 244 -1.42 -4.27 -11.22
C ASP A 244 -1.22 -2.80 -10.80
N PRO A 245 -2.20 -2.19 -10.08
CA PRO A 245 -2.10 -0.82 -9.61
C PRO A 245 -0.92 -0.60 -8.66
N GLN A 246 -0.64 -1.56 -7.79
CA GLN A 246 0.42 -1.45 -6.80
C GLN A 246 1.79 -1.45 -7.48
N ALA A 247 1.98 -2.32 -8.48
CA ALA A 247 3.20 -2.32 -9.29
C ALA A 247 3.43 -0.97 -9.98
N ALA A 248 2.36 -0.37 -10.53
CA ALA A 248 2.43 0.95 -11.17
C ALA A 248 2.80 2.07 -10.19
N ALA A 249 2.21 2.07 -8.99
CA ALA A 249 2.49 3.05 -7.95
C ALA A 249 3.94 2.93 -7.45
N ASP A 250 4.37 1.72 -7.12
CA ASP A 250 5.73 1.41 -6.69
C ASP A 250 6.78 1.80 -7.73
N PHE A 251 6.52 1.49 -9.00
CA PHE A 251 7.36 1.89 -10.10
C PHE A 251 7.51 3.41 -10.16
N THR A 252 6.38 4.13 -10.14
CA THR A 252 6.36 5.60 -10.21
C THR A 252 7.16 6.24 -9.09
N ARG A 253 6.94 5.81 -7.84
CA ARG A 253 7.69 6.34 -6.70
C ARG A 253 9.19 6.10 -6.82
N ARG A 254 9.61 4.90 -7.22
CA ARG A 254 11.04 4.58 -7.41
C ARG A 254 11.63 5.37 -8.56
N TYR A 255 10.90 5.55 -9.65
CA TYR A 255 11.37 6.23 -10.86
C TYR A 255 11.73 7.69 -10.64
N PHE A 256 11.00 8.37 -9.74
CA PHE A 256 11.23 9.77 -9.37
C PHE A 256 11.89 9.96 -8.01
N ASN A 257 12.44 8.89 -7.41
CA ASN A 257 13.06 8.91 -6.08
C ASN A 257 12.14 9.53 -4.99
N GLY A 258 10.84 9.31 -5.08
CA GLY A 258 9.86 9.86 -4.12
C GLY A 258 9.93 9.20 -2.75
N ARG A 259 9.77 10.02 -1.69
CA ARG A 259 9.79 9.56 -0.29
C ARG A 259 8.57 8.74 0.07
N SER A 260 7.39 9.15 -0.40
CA SER A 260 6.13 8.51 -0.07
C SER A 260 5.18 8.52 -1.26
N GLN A 261 4.22 7.60 -1.25
CA GLN A 261 3.16 7.53 -2.27
C GLN A 261 1.80 7.30 -1.61
N THR A 262 0.77 7.89 -2.19
CA THR A 262 -0.64 7.52 -1.96
C THR A 262 -1.19 6.98 -3.26
N MET A 263 -2.00 5.93 -3.20
CA MET A 263 -2.66 5.36 -4.38
C MET A 263 -4.16 5.27 -4.14
N LYS A 264 -4.94 5.60 -5.16
CA LYS A 264 -6.38 5.37 -5.21
C LYS A 264 -6.70 4.58 -6.47
N VAL A 265 -7.59 3.61 -6.34
CA VAL A 265 -8.01 2.76 -7.47
C VAL A 265 -9.52 2.80 -7.58
N ALA A 266 -10.01 2.97 -8.80
CA ALA A 266 -11.43 2.95 -9.13
C ALA A 266 -11.68 2.00 -10.31
N LEU A 267 -12.54 0.99 -10.09
CA LEU A 267 -13.07 0.16 -11.16
C LEU A 267 -14.19 0.92 -11.89
N ARG A 268 -14.23 0.78 -13.22
CA ARG A 268 -15.22 1.42 -14.11
C ARG A 268 -16.09 0.33 -14.70
N LYS A 269 -17.41 0.49 -14.58
CA LYS A 269 -18.46 -0.41 -15.04
C LYS A 269 -19.28 0.27 -16.12
#